data_AF-A0AAV2BGJ5-F1
#
_entry.id   AF-A0AAV2BGJ5-F1
#
_cell.length_a   1.000
_cell.length_b   1.000
_cell.length_c   1.000
_cell.angle_alpha   90.00
_cell.angle_beta   90.00
_cell.angle_gamma   90.00
#
_symmetry.space_group_name_H-M   'P 1'
#
loop_
_entity.id
_entity.type
_entity.pdbx_description
1 polymer ?
#
loop_
_entity_poly.entity_id
_entity_poly.type
_entity_poly.pdbx_seq_one_letter_code
_entity_poly.pdbx_strand_id
1 'polypeptide(L)'
;SGIQTSQDARFYGLSTKFTPFGNKDKAVIFQFTVKHEQNIDCGGGYIKVFDCSLDPKDMHGETPYLVMFGPDICGPGTKKVHVIFNYKGKNLLINKEIRCKDDVYTHVYTLIVNPDNTYVVKIDNEKVESGELEKDWDFLPPKKIKDPEAKKPEDWDDNPKIEDPDDKKPEDWDQPEYIPDPDAVKPEDWDDEMDGEWEPPQITNPAYKGEWKPRMLDNPNYKGPWIHPEIDNPEYVADPTLYKYDEICAVGFDLWQVNSSLPNI
;
A
#
# COMPACT_ATOMS: atom_id res chain seq x y z
N SER A 1 -28.35 4.09 -26.13
CA SER A 1 -27.98 2.71 -26.49
C SER A 1 -26.47 2.58 -26.32
N GLY A 2 -26.00 1.53 -25.66
CA GLY A 2 -24.58 1.26 -25.37
C GLY A 2 -24.35 -0.24 -25.18
N ILE A 3 -23.10 -0.67 -25.02
CA ILE A 3 -22.77 -2.06 -24.76
C ILE A 3 -23.07 -2.37 -23.29
N GLN A 4 -23.79 -3.47 -23.03
CA GLN A 4 -24.19 -3.91 -21.69
C GLN A 4 -23.82 -5.37 -21.47
N THR A 5 -23.42 -5.72 -20.24
CA THR A 5 -23.23 -7.11 -19.82
C THR A 5 -24.57 -7.77 -19.54
N SER A 6 -24.71 -9.05 -19.89
CA SER A 6 -26.01 -9.75 -19.95
C SER A 6 -26.13 -10.99 -19.06
N GLN A 7 -25.03 -11.42 -18.48
CA GLN A 7 -24.86 -12.64 -17.70
C GLN A 7 -24.05 -12.36 -16.43
N ASP A 8 -24.58 -12.78 -15.30
CA ASP A 8 -23.90 -12.70 -14.00
C ASP A 8 -22.71 -13.66 -13.94
N ALA A 9 -21.70 -13.31 -13.14
CA ALA A 9 -20.49 -14.08 -12.87
C ALA A 9 -19.79 -14.57 -14.15
N ARG A 10 -19.53 -13.65 -15.08
CA ARG A 10 -18.88 -13.93 -16.36
C ARG A 10 -17.70 -13.01 -16.66
N PHE A 11 -16.77 -13.57 -17.41
CA PHE A 11 -15.77 -12.82 -18.15
C PHE A 11 -16.37 -12.35 -19.49
N TYR A 12 -16.12 -11.10 -19.83
CA TYR A 12 -16.50 -10.48 -21.09
C TYR A 12 -15.26 -10.06 -21.83
N GLY A 13 -15.17 -10.47 -23.10
CA GLY A 13 -14.15 -10.04 -24.05
C GLY A 13 -14.82 -9.41 -25.26
N LEU A 14 -14.56 -8.12 -25.50
CA LEU A 14 -14.99 -7.43 -26.71
C LEU A 14 -13.94 -6.39 -27.10
N SER A 15 -13.43 -6.45 -28.33
CA SER A 15 -12.48 -5.45 -28.83
C SER A 15 -12.86 -4.97 -30.22
N THR A 16 -12.31 -3.81 -30.56
CA THR A 16 -12.43 -3.24 -31.90
C THR A 16 -11.10 -2.61 -32.31
N LYS A 17 -10.73 -2.82 -33.58
CA LYS A 17 -9.56 -2.20 -34.20
C LYS A 17 -9.96 -0.88 -34.84
N PHE A 18 -9.03 0.06 -34.86
CA PHE A 18 -9.17 1.34 -35.53
C PHE A 18 -7.91 1.66 -36.32
N THR A 19 -7.91 2.77 -37.05
CA THR A 19 -6.74 3.23 -37.82
C THR A 19 -5.55 3.43 -36.88
N PRO A 20 -4.44 2.71 -37.08
CA PRO A 20 -3.26 2.81 -36.21
C PRO A 20 -2.70 4.22 -36.14
N PHE A 21 -2.26 4.64 -34.95
CA PHE A 21 -1.53 5.88 -34.75
C PHE A 21 -0.52 5.77 -33.61
N GLY A 22 0.54 6.57 -33.66
CA GLY A 22 1.45 6.79 -32.52
C GLY A 22 1.20 8.16 -31.90
N ASN A 23 1.63 8.35 -30.65
CA ASN A 23 1.44 9.62 -29.92
C ASN A 23 2.74 10.43 -29.75
N LYS A 24 3.80 10.15 -30.50
CA LYS A 24 5.04 10.94 -30.43
C LYS A 24 4.75 12.44 -30.60
N ASP A 25 5.27 13.25 -29.68
CA ASP A 25 5.15 14.71 -29.62
C ASP A 25 3.70 15.23 -29.53
N LYS A 26 2.73 14.37 -29.20
CA LYS A 26 1.30 14.70 -29.10
C LYS A 26 0.67 14.10 -27.85
N ALA A 27 -0.30 14.80 -27.29
CA ALA A 27 -1.11 14.23 -26.22
C ALA A 27 -2.03 13.12 -26.78
N VAL A 28 -2.21 12.04 -26.03
CA VAL A 28 -3.22 11.03 -26.28
C VAL A 28 -4.30 11.11 -25.21
N ILE A 29 -5.56 10.94 -25.63
CA ILE A 29 -6.72 11.08 -24.76
C ILE A 29 -7.56 9.81 -24.88
N PHE A 30 -7.75 9.12 -23.76
CA PHE A 30 -8.65 7.98 -23.63
C PHE A 30 -9.87 8.43 -22.82
N GLN A 31 -11.03 8.47 -23.47
CA GLN A 31 -12.27 8.89 -22.82
C GLN A 31 -13.40 7.92 -23.14
N PHE A 32 -14.13 7.50 -22.11
CA PHE A 32 -15.31 6.68 -22.26
C PHE A 32 -16.31 6.96 -21.13
N THR A 33 -17.52 6.43 -21.28
CA THR A 33 -18.57 6.52 -20.26
C THR A 33 -18.92 5.14 -19.76
N VAL A 34 -19.13 5.01 -18.46
CA VAL A 34 -19.62 3.77 -17.84
C VAL A 34 -20.74 4.11 -16.87
N LYS A 35 -21.73 3.21 -16.80
CA LYS A 35 -22.89 3.31 -15.93
C LYS A 35 -23.11 1.94 -15.29
N HIS A 36 -23.08 1.87 -13.96
CA HIS A 36 -23.36 0.65 -13.21
C HIS A 36 -24.79 0.67 -12.68
N GLU A 37 -25.77 0.60 -13.59
CA GLU A 37 -27.19 0.74 -13.23
C GLU A 37 -27.72 -0.39 -12.35
N GLN A 38 -27.06 -1.55 -12.38
CA GLN A 38 -27.37 -2.71 -11.56
C GLN A 38 -26.89 -2.62 -10.10
N ASN A 39 -26.31 -1.49 -9.69
CA ASN A 39 -25.65 -1.32 -8.39
C ASN A 39 -24.60 -2.41 -8.17
N ILE A 40 -23.53 -2.36 -8.97
CA ILE A 40 -22.52 -3.42 -9.06
C ILE A 40 -21.79 -3.64 -7.72
N ASP A 41 -21.75 -4.90 -7.27
CA ASP A 41 -21.03 -5.28 -6.04
C ASP A 41 -19.54 -5.52 -6.31
N CYS A 42 -19.24 -6.30 -7.36
CA CYS A 42 -17.87 -6.55 -7.81
C CYS A 42 -17.82 -6.75 -9.33
N GLY A 43 -16.98 -5.95 -9.99
CA GLY A 43 -16.64 -6.06 -11.39
C GLY A 43 -15.86 -4.86 -11.92
N GLY A 44 -15.18 -5.09 -13.03
CA GLY A 44 -14.44 -4.06 -13.75
C GLY A 44 -15.34 -3.24 -14.68
N GLY A 45 -14.99 -1.97 -14.87
CA GLY A 45 -15.57 -1.06 -15.84
C GLY A 45 -14.50 -0.33 -16.67
N TYR A 46 -13.31 -0.91 -16.78
CA TYR A 46 -12.16 -0.32 -17.48
C TYR A 46 -12.05 -0.74 -18.95
N ILE A 47 -11.25 0.01 -19.71
CA ILE A 47 -10.80 -0.37 -21.05
C ILE A 47 -9.34 -0.81 -21.01
N LYS A 48 -8.99 -1.70 -21.93
CA LYS A 48 -7.61 -1.99 -22.33
C LYS A 48 -7.37 -1.43 -23.73
N VAL A 49 -6.20 -0.84 -23.92
CA VAL A 49 -5.72 -0.29 -25.20
C VAL A 49 -4.58 -1.17 -25.67
N PHE A 50 -4.58 -1.56 -26.94
CA PHE A 50 -3.66 -2.54 -27.49
C PHE A 50 -2.91 -2.00 -28.71
N ASP A 51 -1.76 -2.60 -28.97
CA ASP A 51 -0.98 -2.41 -30.18
C ASP A 51 -1.63 -3.15 -31.38
N CYS A 52 -0.92 -3.17 -32.51
CA CYS A 52 -1.40 -3.80 -33.73
C CYS A 52 -1.33 -5.34 -33.73
N SER A 53 -0.61 -5.93 -32.77
CA SER A 53 -0.41 -7.38 -32.65
C SER A 53 -1.64 -8.12 -32.12
N LEU A 54 -2.58 -7.42 -31.47
CA LEU A 54 -3.81 -8.00 -30.95
C LEU A 54 -4.57 -8.81 -32.01
N ASP A 55 -4.86 -10.08 -31.71
CA ASP A 55 -5.92 -10.83 -32.38
C ASP A 55 -7.23 -10.67 -31.59
N PRO A 56 -8.25 -9.96 -32.12
CA PRO A 56 -9.52 -9.76 -31.43
C PRO A 56 -10.23 -11.05 -31.04
N LYS A 57 -9.97 -12.16 -31.75
CA LYS A 57 -10.61 -13.46 -31.50
C LYS A 57 -10.00 -14.21 -30.31
N ASP A 58 -8.79 -13.85 -29.92
CA ASP A 58 -8.01 -14.51 -28.86
C ASP A 58 -7.72 -13.55 -27.69
N MET A 59 -8.49 -12.47 -27.58
CA MET A 59 -8.31 -11.51 -26.50
C MET A 59 -8.80 -12.10 -25.16
N HIS A 60 -7.95 -12.00 -24.13
CA HIS A 60 -8.19 -12.50 -22.78
C HIS A 60 -7.45 -11.67 -21.70
N GLY A 61 -7.59 -12.11 -20.44
CA GLY A 61 -6.96 -11.54 -19.23
C GLY A 61 -5.49 -11.15 -19.37
N GLU A 62 -4.69 -12.10 -19.86
CA GLU A 62 -3.23 -11.98 -20.01
C GLU A 62 -2.77 -11.37 -21.33
N THR A 63 -3.67 -11.02 -22.27
CA THR A 63 -3.27 -10.43 -23.54
C THR A 63 -2.51 -9.12 -23.29
N PRO A 64 -1.27 -8.96 -23.80
CA PRO A 64 -0.48 -7.75 -23.60
C PRO A 64 -1.24 -6.51 -24.07
N TYR A 65 -1.33 -5.51 -23.22
CA TYR A 65 -1.95 -4.22 -23.51
C TYR A 65 -0.95 -3.10 -23.26
N LEU A 66 -1.17 -1.95 -23.88
CA LEU A 66 -0.36 -0.73 -23.70
C LEU A 66 -0.81 0.05 -22.46
N VAL A 67 -2.12 0.22 -22.32
CA VAL A 67 -2.76 1.00 -21.24
C VAL A 67 -4.01 0.27 -20.77
N MET A 68 -4.21 0.16 -19.46
CA MET A 68 -5.51 -0.16 -18.87
C MET A 68 -6.00 1.04 -18.05
N PHE A 69 -7.21 1.50 -18.34
CA PHE A 69 -7.77 2.69 -17.73
C PHE A 69 -9.26 2.54 -17.41
N GLY A 70 -9.66 2.84 -16.17
CA GLY A 70 -11.06 2.94 -15.79
C GLY A 70 -11.39 2.42 -14.40
N PRO A 71 -12.66 2.48 -13.98
CA PRO A 71 -13.08 2.08 -12.65
C PRO A 71 -13.05 0.56 -12.46
N ASP A 72 -12.76 0.16 -11.23
CA ASP A 72 -12.80 -1.21 -10.73
C ASP A 72 -13.39 -1.21 -9.33
N ILE A 73 -14.50 -1.93 -9.19
CA ILE A 73 -15.28 -2.01 -7.97
C ILE A 73 -15.26 -3.47 -7.52
N CYS A 74 -14.89 -3.75 -6.28
CA CYS A 74 -15.06 -5.05 -5.69
C CYS A 74 -15.24 -4.94 -4.18
N GLY A 75 -16.50 -4.99 -3.75
CA GLY A 75 -16.89 -4.84 -2.36
C GLY A 75 -16.55 -3.46 -1.78
N PRO A 76 -16.50 -3.33 -0.44
CA PRO A 76 -16.19 -2.06 0.21
C PRO A 76 -14.70 -1.68 0.13
N GLY A 77 -13.81 -2.66 -0.11
CA GLY A 77 -12.36 -2.46 -0.07
C GLY A 77 -11.72 -1.99 -1.38
N THR A 78 -12.34 -2.29 -2.53
CA THR A 78 -11.78 -1.95 -3.85
C THR A 78 -12.76 -1.05 -4.58
N LYS A 79 -12.48 0.26 -4.62
CA LYS A 79 -13.27 1.26 -5.38
C LYS A 79 -12.33 2.30 -5.99
N LYS A 80 -11.58 1.87 -6.99
CA LYS A 80 -10.50 2.67 -7.57
C LYS A 80 -10.56 2.76 -9.08
N VAL A 81 -9.91 3.77 -9.63
CA VAL A 81 -9.64 3.90 -11.06
C VAL A 81 -8.27 3.30 -11.33
N HIS A 82 -8.21 2.23 -12.11
CA HIS A 82 -6.96 1.72 -12.64
C HIS A 82 -6.42 2.70 -13.68
N VAL A 83 -5.12 2.98 -13.57
CA VAL A 83 -4.32 3.65 -14.59
C VAL A 83 -3.01 2.88 -14.66
N ILE A 84 -2.95 1.94 -15.59
CA ILE A 84 -1.84 0.99 -15.71
C ILE A 84 -1.18 1.19 -17.06
N PHE A 85 0.13 1.38 -17.06
CA PHE A 85 0.93 1.48 -18.26
C PHE A 85 1.81 0.25 -18.41
N ASN A 86 1.89 -0.30 -19.63
CA ASN A 86 2.90 -1.29 -19.94
C ASN A 86 4.21 -0.60 -20.30
N TYR A 87 5.28 -0.96 -19.61
CA TYR A 87 6.63 -0.49 -19.87
C TYR A 87 7.61 -1.64 -19.75
N LYS A 88 8.39 -1.87 -20.83
CA LYS A 88 9.38 -2.97 -20.92
C LYS A 88 8.78 -4.34 -20.54
N GLY A 89 7.54 -4.59 -20.97
CA GLY A 89 6.83 -5.85 -20.74
C GLY A 89 6.21 -6.01 -19.35
N LYS A 90 6.29 -4.99 -18.49
CA LYS A 90 5.68 -4.98 -17.15
C LYS A 90 4.48 -4.04 -17.12
N ASN A 91 3.40 -4.48 -16.50
CA ASN A 91 2.22 -3.65 -16.23
C ASN A 91 2.43 -2.91 -14.91
N LEU A 92 2.64 -1.60 -14.98
CA LEU A 92 2.91 -0.73 -13.84
C LEU A 92 1.63 -0.03 -13.40
N LEU A 93 1.22 -0.27 -12.17
CA LEU A 93 0.06 0.38 -11.57
C LEU A 93 0.45 1.77 -11.07
N ILE A 94 -0.50 2.70 -11.11
CA ILE A 94 -0.34 4.00 -10.49
C ILE A 94 -0.17 3.85 -8.97
N ASN A 95 0.80 4.58 -8.40
CA ASN A 95 1.10 4.57 -6.96
C ASN A 95 0.07 5.37 -6.14
N LYS A 96 -0.68 6.25 -6.80
CA LYS A 96 -1.75 7.06 -6.22
C LYS A 96 -3.09 6.33 -6.22
N GLU A 97 -3.87 6.53 -5.16
CA GLU A 97 -5.23 6.03 -5.08
C GLU A 97 -6.23 7.02 -5.67
N ILE A 98 -6.86 6.65 -6.78
CA ILE A 98 -7.91 7.45 -7.42
C ILE A 98 -9.24 6.76 -7.15
N ARG A 99 -10.13 7.39 -6.39
CA ARG A 99 -11.46 6.82 -6.09
C ARG A 99 -12.39 6.87 -7.31
N CYS A 100 -13.01 5.75 -7.64
CA CYS A 100 -14.04 5.72 -8.68
C CYS A 100 -15.42 6.09 -8.15
N LYS A 101 -16.35 6.39 -9.07
CA LYS A 101 -17.78 6.55 -8.76
C LYS A 101 -18.44 5.17 -8.67
N ASP A 102 -19.27 5.00 -7.65
CA ASP A 102 -19.93 3.74 -7.29
C ASP A 102 -21.46 3.88 -7.21
N ASP A 103 -22.02 4.96 -7.75
CA ASP A 103 -23.46 5.14 -7.89
C ASP A 103 -24.00 4.55 -9.21
N VAL A 104 -25.31 4.66 -9.43
CA VAL A 104 -26.02 4.07 -10.57
C VAL A 104 -26.11 4.98 -11.80
N TYR A 105 -25.48 6.16 -11.76
CA TYR A 105 -25.49 7.13 -12.83
C TYR A 105 -24.36 6.88 -13.85
N THR A 106 -24.48 7.55 -14.98
CA THR A 106 -23.45 7.50 -16.02
C THR A 106 -22.34 8.47 -15.66
N HIS A 107 -21.11 7.98 -15.62
CA HIS A 107 -19.93 8.80 -15.39
C HIS A 107 -18.98 8.78 -16.58
N VAL A 108 -18.32 9.91 -16.82
CA VAL A 108 -17.31 10.07 -17.87
C VAL A 108 -15.93 9.91 -17.24
N TYR A 109 -15.12 8.98 -17.74
CA TYR A 109 -13.73 8.80 -17.32
C TYR A 109 -12.81 9.24 -18.45
N THR A 110 -11.85 10.12 -18.14
CA THR A 110 -10.88 10.65 -19.12
C THR A 110 -9.47 10.52 -18.58
N LEU A 111 -8.58 9.89 -19.35
CA LEU A 111 -7.14 9.90 -19.15
C LEU A 111 -6.48 10.69 -20.27
N ILE A 112 -5.68 11.67 -19.91
CA ILE A 112 -4.88 12.47 -20.84
C ILE A 112 -3.41 12.17 -20.52
N VAL A 113 -2.63 11.79 -21.51
CA VAL A 113 -1.18 11.58 -21.38
C VAL A 113 -0.48 12.53 -22.35
N ASN A 114 0.38 13.39 -21.81
CA ASN A 114 1.02 14.48 -22.54
C ASN A 114 2.45 14.11 -22.95
N PRO A 115 3.00 14.78 -24.00
CA PRO A 115 4.35 14.50 -24.50
C PRO A 115 5.49 14.98 -23.60
N ASP A 116 5.18 15.66 -22.49
CA ASP A 116 6.13 16.10 -21.47
C ASP A 116 6.19 15.13 -20.26
N ASN A 117 5.77 13.87 -20.45
CA ASN A 117 5.65 12.86 -19.39
C ASN A 117 4.67 13.24 -18.26
N THR A 118 3.71 14.13 -18.51
CA THR A 118 2.62 14.40 -17.55
C THR A 118 1.33 13.68 -17.90
N TYR A 119 0.46 13.49 -16.92
CA TYR A 119 -0.86 12.92 -17.12
C TYR A 119 -1.94 13.67 -16.33
N VAL A 120 -3.19 13.53 -16.78
CA VAL A 120 -4.37 14.05 -16.10
C VAL A 120 -5.47 12.99 -16.13
N VAL A 121 -6.08 12.72 -14.98
CA VAL A 121 -7.30 11.93 -14.87
C VAL A 121 -8.46 12.85 -14.53
N LYS A 122 -9.54 12.73 -15.30
CA LYS A 122 -10.80 13.43 -15.05
C LYS A 122 -11.93 12.44 -14.86
N ILE A 123 -12.84 12.79 -13.96
CA ILE A 123 -14.14 12.13 -13.78
C ILE A 123 -15.20 13.20 -13.95
N ASP A 124 -16.17 12.97 -14.82
CA ASP A 124 -17.25 13.91 -15.16
C ASP A 124 -16.73 15.29 -15.61
N ASN A 125 -15.64 15.27 -16.40
CA ASN A 125 -14.88 16.43 -16.88
C ASN A 125 -14.16 17.26 -15.79
N GLU A 126 -14.27 16.87 -14.52
CA GLU A 126 -13.53 17.48 -13.42
C GLU A 126 -12.18 16.78 -13.23
N LYS A 127 -11.12 17.56 -13.06
CA LYS A 127 -9.79 17.03 -12.78
C LYS A 127 -9.77 16.44 -11.38
N VAL A 128 -9.61 15.12 -11.28
CA VAL A 128 -9.49 14.40 -10.00
C VAL A 128 -8.06 14.09 -9.64
N GLU A 129 -7.17 13.92 -10.64
CA GLU A 129 -5.76 13.62 -10.41
C GLU A 129 -4.89 14.16 -11.57
N SER A 130 -3.64 14.52 -11.28
CA SER A 130 -2.64 14.92 -12.28
C SER A 130 -1.23 14.85 -11.70
N GLY A 131 -0.25 14.54 -12.55
CA GLY A 131 1.15 14.51 -12.13
C GLY A 131 2.10 14.13 -13.24
N GLU A 132 3.25 13.58 -12.85
CA GLU A 132 4.32 13.14 -13.75
C GLU A 132 4.40 11.61 -13.74
N LEU A 133 4.54 11.01 -14.93
CA LEU A 133 4.63 9.56 -15.09
C LEU A 133 5.78 8.97 -14.26
N GLU A 134 6.94 9.61 -14.27
CA GLU A 134 8.13 9.15 -13.52
C GLU A 134 7.93 9.15 -12.00
N LYS A 135 7.08 10.04 -11.46
CA LYS A 135 6.85 10.17 -10.01
C LYS A 135 5.74 9.25 -9.51
N ASP A 136 4.72 9.06 -10.33
CA ASP A 136 3.47 8.42 -9.93
C ASP A 136 3.40 6.93 -10.34
N TRP A 137 4.44 6.41 -11.00
CA TRP A 137 4.66 4.99 -11.34
C TRP A 137 6.14 4.62 -11.21
N ASP A 138 6.39 3.33 -10.96
CA ASP A 138 7.73 2.77 -10.86
C ASP A 138 8.32 2.39 -12.24
N PHE A 139 8.36 3.34 -13.18
CA PHE A 139 8.94 3.13 -14.52
C PHE A 139 10.45 2.91 -14.48
N LEU A 140 11.14 3.71 -13.65
CA LEU A 140 12.59 3.80 -13.57
C LEU A 140 13.06 3.43 -12.17
N PRO A 141 14.32 2.96 -12.02
CA PRO A 141 14.94 2.80 -10.71
C PRO A 141 14.91 4.10 -9.89
N PRO A 142 15.00 4.04 -8.55
CA PRO A 142 15.04 5.23 -7.73
C PRO A 142 16.25 6.09 -8.09
N LYS A 143 16.09 7.43 -8.09
CA LYS A 143 17.16 8.37 -8.42
C LYS A 143 18.34 8.29 -7.45
N LYS A 144 18.06 7.93 -6.19
CA LYS A 144 19.03 7.79 -5.12
C LYS A 144 18.90 6.43 -4.46
N ILE A 145 20.03 5.86 -4.09
CA ILE A 145 20.13 4.62 -3.32
C ILE A 145 21.00 4.85 -2.09
N LYS A 146 20.81 4.03 -1.06
CA LYS A 146 21.73 4.00 0.08
C LYS A 146 23.11 3.55 -0.40
N ASP A 147 24.14 4.27 0.03
CA ASP A 147 25.53 3.96 -0.34
C ASP A 147 25.97 2.56 0.15
N PRO A 148 26.13 1.57 -0.74
CA PRO A 148 26.45 0.21 -0.31
C PRO A 148 27.78 0.10 0.45
N GLU A 149 28.69 1.07 0.30
CA GLU A 149 29.98 1.13 0.98
C GLU A 149 29.90 1.82 2.35
N ALA A 150 28.84 2.60 2.61
CA ALA A 150 28.69 3.31 3.86
C ALA A 150 28.26 2.36 4.99
N LYS A 151 29.04 2.37 6.06
CA LYS A 151 28.71 1.67 7.31
C LYS A 151 28.61 2.69 8.43
N LYS A 152 27.75 2.41 9.41
CA LYS A 152 27.73 3.17 10.65
C LYS A 152 29.13 3.11 11.27
N PRO A 153 29.79 4.25 11.54
CA PRO A 153 31.08 4.25 12.21
C PRO A 153 30.99 3.61 13.59
N GLU A 154 32.03 2.87 14.00
CA GLU A 154 32.07 2.23 15.33
C GLU A 154 32.06 3.26 16.46
N ASP A 155 32.56 4.47 16.21
CA ASP A 155 32.58 5.60 17.14
C ASP A 155 31.30 6.46 17.10
N TRP A 156 30.25 6.00 16.39
CA TRP A 156 28.98 6.70 16.30
C TRP A 156 28.01 6.22 17.37
N ASP A 157 27.91 6.98 18.46
CA ASP A 157 26.94 6.73 19.52
C ASP A 157 25.59 7.39 19.20
N ASP A 158 24.61 6.55 18.87
CA ASP A 158 23.22 6.94 18.64
C ASP A 158 22.31 6.66 19.84
N ASN A 159 22.88 6.28 21.00
CA ASN A 159 22.13 6.15 22.24
C ASN A 159 22.02 7.53 22.89
N PRO A 160 20.81 8.11 23.00
CA PRO A 160 20.64 9.42 23.63
C PRO A 160 20.92 9.36 25.14
N LYS A 161 20.83 8.17 25.74
CA LYS A 161 21.04 7.95 27.17
C LYS A 161 21.98 6.78 27.42
N ILE A 162 22.79 6.91 28.46
CA ILE A 162 23.67 5.86 28.99
C ILE A 162 23.29 5.58 30.44
N GLU A 163 23.57 4.36 30.90
CA GLU A 163 23.43 4.02 32.32
C GLU A 163 24.43 4.84 33.14
N ASP A 164 23.99 5.36 34.28
CA ASP A 164 24.84 6.07 35.23
C ASP A 164 25.84 5.08 35.84
N PRO A 165 27.14 5.17 35.53
CA PRO A 165 28.13 4.23 36.05
C PRO A 165 28.36 4.38 37.56
N ASP A 166 27.94 5.51 38.14
CA ASP A 166 28.07 5.80 39.57
C ASP A 166 26.79 5.42 40.36
N ASP A 167 25.69 5.09 39.67
CA ASP A 167 24.46 4.64 40.32
C ASP A 167 24.59 3.18 40.72
N LYS A 168 24.58 2.94 42.03
CA LYS A 168 24.70 1.61 42.61
C LYS A 168 23.37 1.18 43.17
N LYS A 169 23.04 -0.10 42.93
CA LYS A 169 21.88 -0.75 43.54
C LYS A 169 21.93 -0.58 45.07
N PRO A 170 20.91 0.06 45.67
CA PRO A 170 20.82 0.16 47.13
C PRO A 170 20.74 -1.22 47.77
N GLU A 171 21.38 -1.40 48.92
CA GLU A 171 21.37 -2.68 49.65
C GLU A 171 19.95 -3.10 50.09
N ASP A 172 19.03 -2.15 50.24
CA ASP A 172 17.64 -2.37 50.65
C ASP A 172 16.68 -2.67 49.47
N TRP A 173 17.18 -2.76 48.23
CA TRP A 173 16.33 -2.89 47.05
C TRP A 173 15.78 -4.31 46.82
N ASP A 174 16.59 -5.34 47.09
CA ASP A 174 16.20 -6.74 46.91
C ASP A 174 15.36 -7.23 48.09
N GLN A 175 14.11 -6.78 48.11
CA GLN A 175 13.10 -7.29 49.03
C GLN A 175 12.36 -8.47 48.38
N PRO A 176 11.93 -9.48 49.16
CA PRO A 176 11.11 -10.55 48.63
C PRO A 176 9.75 -10.00 48.15
N GLU A 177 9.24 -10.51 47.03
CA GLU A 177 7.95 -10.10 46.45
C GLU A 177 6.77 -10.39 47.37
N TYR A 178 6.88 -11.46 48.17
CA TYR A 178 5.90 -11.88 49.14
C TYR A 178 6.52 -11.93 50.54
N ILE A 179 5.79 -11.40 51.52
CA ILE A 179 6.12 -11.51 52.94
C ILE A 179 4.94 -12.11 53.70
N PRO A 180 5.17 -12.80 54.82
CA PRO A 180 4.07 -13.26 55.66
C PRO A 180 3.27 -12.09 56.22
N ASP A 181 1.94 -12.21 56.23
CA ASP A 181 1.03 -11.18 56.74
C ASP A 181 1.26 -10.94 58.24
N PRO A 182 1.74 -9.75 58.66
CA PRO A 182 2.02 -9.45 60.06
C PRO A 182 0.75 -9.31 60.91
N ASP A 183 -0.41 -9.07 60.27
CA ASP A 183 -1.70 -8.93 60.94
C ASP A 183 -2.50 -10.24 60.96
N ALA A 184 -1.98 -11.30 60.32
CA ALA A 184 -2.60 -12.61 60.39
C ALA A 184 -2.43 -13.21 61.78
N VAL A 185 -3.56 -13.53 62.41
CA VAL A 185 -3.61 -14.24 63.68
C VAL A 185 -4.02 -15.68 63.42
N LYS A 186 -3.31 -16.60 64.07
CA LYS A 186 -3.65 -18.02 64.05
C LYS A 186 -5.10 -18.22 64.52
N PRO A 187 -5.96 -18.89 63.73
CA PRO A 187 -7.34 -19.16 64.15
C PRO A 187 -7.40 -19.94 65.47
N GLU A 188 -8.37 -19.62 66.33
CA GLU A 188 -8.54 -20.30 67.62
C GLU A 188 -8.85 -21.81 67.47
N ASP A 189 -9.45 -22.19 66.34
CA ASP A 189 -9.82 -23.58 66.02
C ASP A 189 -8.69 -24.37 65.29
N TRP A 190 -7.46 -23.85 65.20
CA TRP A 190 -6.35 -24.53 64.53
C TRP A 190 -5.66 -25.56 65.45
N ASP A 191 -5.50 -26.80 64.98
CA ASP A 191 -4.84 -27.89 65.71
C ASP A 191 -3.51 -28.29 65.05
N ASP A 192 -2.38 -27.96 65.68
CA ASP A 192 -1.04 -28.25 65.12
C ASP A 192 -0.73 -29.75 64.98
N GLU A 193 -1.38 -30.63 65.76
CA GLU A 193 -1.18 -32.09 65.65
C GLU A 193 -1.92 -32.69 64.45
N MET A 194 -3.03 -32.07 64.03
CA MET A 194 -3.91 -32.56 62.96
C MET A 194 -3.71 -31.80 61.63
N ASP A 195 -3.47 -30.48 61.68
CA ASP A 195 -3.38 -29.59 60.52
C ASP A 195 -1.94 -29.16 60.18
N GLY A 196 -0.98 -29.40 61.08
CA GLY A 196 0.44 -29.03 60.95
C GLY A 196 0.78 -27.66 61.53
N GLU A 197 2.06 -27.26 61.47
CA GLU A 197 2.49 -25.93 61.93
C GLU A 197 1.79 -24.83 61.10
N TRP A 198 1.07 -23.95 61.78
CA TRP A 198 0.38 -22.84 61.12
C TRP A 198 1.38 -21.84 60.51
N GLU A 199 1.26 -21.60 59.22
CA GLU A 199 2.00 -20.55 58.51
C GLU A 199 1.06 -19.39 58.12
N PRO A 200 1.41 -18.13 58.44
CA PRO A 200 0.62 -16.97 58.03
C PRO A 200 0.53 -16.85 56.49
N PRO A 201 -0.61 -16.40 55.94
CA PRO A 201 -0.77 -16.17 54.51
C PRO A 201 0.27 -15.16 54.00
N GLN A 202 0.77 -15.40 52.79
CA GLN A 202 1.73 -14.50 52.15
C GLN A 202 0.99 -13.32 51.51
N ILE A 203 1.41 -12.09 51.82
CA ILE A 203 0.92 -10.85 51.21
C ILE A 203 2.01 -10.22 50.34
N THR A 204 1.61 -9.42 49.36
CA THR A 204 2.55 -8.66 48.53
C THR A 204 3.32 -7.67 49.39
N ASN A 205 4.65 -7.73 49.35
CA ASN A 205 5.51 -6.86 50.13
C ASN A 205 5.43 -5.41 49.62
N PRO A 206 4.94 -4.44 50.42
CA PRO A 206 4.89 -3.04 50.00
C PRO A 206 6.26 -2.42 49.70
N ALA A 207 7.34 -3.02 50.21
CA ALA A 207 8.72 -2.59 49.98
C ALA A 207 9.36 -3.22 48.73
N TYR A 208 8.69 -4.15 48.04
CA TYR A 208 9.19 -4.73 46.80
C TYR A 208 9.14 -3.71 45.66
N LYS A 209 10.31 -3.33 45.14
CA LYS A 209 10.46 -2.30 44.09
C LYS A 209 10.72 -2.90 42.69
N GLY A 210 10.68 -4.23 42.56
CA GLY A 210 10.97 -4.95 41.32
C GLY A 210 12.47 -5.02 40.99
N GLU A 211 12.81 -5.44 39.77
CA GLU A 211 14.20 -5.49 39.30
C GLU A 211 14.81 -4.08 39.25
N TRP A 212 15.93 -3.88 39.95
CA TRP A 212 16.66 -2.61 39.91
C TRP A 212 17.21 -2.34 38.52
N LYS A 213 17.06 -1.10 38.05
CA LYS A 213 17.71 -0.59 36.84
C LYS A 213 18.44 0.70 37.17
N PRO A 214 19.68 0.88 36.70
CA PRO A 214 20.43 2.11 36.92
C PRO A 214 19.70 3.32 36.33
N ARG A 215 19.93 4.49 36.92
CA ARG A 215 19.49 5.77 36.34
C ARG A 215 20.10 5.96 34.96
N MET A 216 19.33 6.57 34.06
CA MET A 216 19.78 6.89 32.71
C MET A 216 20.20 8.35 32.65
N LEU A 217 21.47 8.62 32.32
CA LEU A 217 22.02 9.96 32.09
C LEU A 217 22.00 10.30 30.60
N ASP A 218 21.93 11.59 30.29
CA ASP A 218 22.11 12.06 28.92
C ASP A 218 23.55 11.76 28.46
N ASN A 219 23.65 11.15 27.28
CA ASN A 219 24.94 10.71 26.76
C ASN A 219 25.72 11.89 26.14
N PRO A 220 26.87 12.30 26.72
CA PRO A 220 27.65 13.40 26.19
C PRO A 220 28.27 13.11 24.81
N ASN A 221 28.40 11.83 24.43
CA ASN A 221 28.93 11.40 23.14
C ASN A 221 27.85 11.17 22.07
N TYR A 222 26.58 11.45 22.38
CA TYR A 222 25.48 11.25 21.44
C TYR A 222 25.65 12.10 20.18
N LYS A 223 25.80 11.43 19.03
CA LYS A 223 25.98 12.08 17.72
C LYS A 223 24.67 12.18 16.92
N GLY A 224 23.55 11.73 17.48
CA GLY A 224 22.26 11.65 16.79
C GLY A 224 22.01 10.28 16.15
N PRO A 225 20.79 10.03 15.64
CA PRO A 225 20.53 8.81 14.88
C PRO A 225 21.42 8.79 13.63
N TRP A 226 22.12 7.69 13.40
CA TRP A 226 22.92 7.55 12.18
C TRP A 226 22.00 7.52 10.95
N ILE A 227 22.15 8.50 10.07
CA ILE A 227 21.44 8.56 8.80
C ILE A 227 22.37 8.00 7.74
N HIS A 228 21.96 6.88 7.15
CA HIS A 228 22.71 6.25 6.08
C HIS A 228 22.79 7.18 4.86
N PRO A 229 23.98 7.50 4.33
CA PRO A 229 24.11 8.40 3.21
C PRO A 229 23.45 7.83 1.94
N GLU A 230 22.88 8.73 1.14
CA GLU A 230 22.27 8.42 -0.15
C GLU A 230 23.18 8.92 -1.28
N ILE A 231 23.43 8.07 -2.27
CA ILE A 231 24.19 8.38 -3.48
C ILE A 231 23.29 8.32 -4.70
N ASP A 232 23.70 8.99 -5.78
CA ASP A 232 23.02 8.89 -7.06
C ASP A 232 23.08 7.44 -7.56
N ASN A 233 21.94 6.92 -8.03
CA ASN A 233 21.84 5.55 -8.50
C ASN A 233 22.49 5.42 -9.88
N PRO A 234 23.56 4.62 -10.04
CA PRO A 234 24.22 4.45 -11.34
C PRO A 234 23.31 3.77 -12.38
N GLU A 235 22.29 3.03 -11.95
CA GLU A 235 21.31 2.37 -12.83
C GLU A 235 20.18 3.32 -13.28
N TYR A 236 20.09 4.52 -12.69
CA TYR A 236 19.08 5.49 -13.08
C TYR A 236 19.46 6.16 -14.40
N VAL A 237 18.60 6.01 -15.39
CA VAL A 237 18.68 6.71 -16.67
C VAL A 237 17.33 7.36 -16.95
N ALA A 238 17.32 8.69 -17.07
CA ALA A 238 16.11 9.43 -17.37
C ALA A 238 15.57 9.06 -18.77
N ASP A 239 14.27 8.82 -18.86
CA ASP A 239 13.57 8.49 -20.10
C ASP A 239 12.55 9.61 -20.44
N PRO A 240 12.84 10.49 -21.42
CA PRO A 240 11.91 11.55 -21.81
C PRO A 240 10.73 11.02 -22.65
N THR A 241 10.65 9.72 -22.90
CA THR A 241 9.68 9.09 -23.79
C THR A 241 8.77 8.07 -23.09
N LEU A 242 8.64 8.11 -21.76
CA LEU A 242 7.74 7.23 -20.99
C LEU A 242 6.28 7.30 -21.49
N TYR A 243 5.83 8.47 -21.94
CA TYR A 243 4.48 8.66 -22.49
C TYR A 243 4.24 7.97 -23.84
N LYS A 244 5.31 7.62 -24.57
CA LYS A 244 5.27 7.37 -26.00
C LYS A 244 4.91 5.93 -26.30
N TYR A 245 3.93 5.76 -27.17
CA TYR A 245 3.57 4.52 -27.85
C TYR A 245 3.79 4.69 -29.35
N ASP A 246 4.49 3.73 -29.96
CA ASP A 246 4.76 3.73 -31.40
C ASP A 246 3.51 3.42 -32.21
N GLU A 247 2.69 2.48 -31.74
CA GLU A 247 1.47 2.05 -32.42
C GLU A 247 0.34 1.74 -31.43
N ILE A 248 -0.78 2.43 -31.58
CA ILE A 248 -2.03 2.21 -30.85
C ILE A 248 -3.07 1.83 -31.91
N CYS A 249 -3.66 0.64 -31.79
CA CYS A 249 -4.44 0.06 -32.89
C CYS A 249 -5.79 -0.51 -32.48
N ALA A 250 -6.00 -0.81 -31.20
CA ALA A 250 -7.27 -1.35 -30.74
C ALA A 250 -7.63 -0.91 -29.32
N VAL A 251 -8.92 -0.99 -29.02
CA VAL A 251 -9.48 -0.85 -27.67
C VAL A 251 -10.38 -2.04 -27.41
N GLY A 252 -10.38 -2.52 -26.18
CA GLY A 252 -11.23 -3.61 -25.77
C GLY A 252 -11.63 -3.57 -24.31
N PHE A 253 -12.68 -4.32 -24.02
CA PHE A 253 -13.18 -4.65 -22.71
C PHE A 253 -12.82 -6.11 -22.45
N ASP A 254 -12.03 -6.33 -21.41
CA ASP A 254 -11.73 -7.64 -20.86
C ASP A 254 -12.01 -7.56 -19.37
N LEU A 255 -13.24 -7.95 -18.99
CA LEU A 255 -13.85 -7.61 -17.72
C LEU A 255 -14.41 -8.85 -17.04
N TRP A 256 -14.20 -8.94 -15.72
CA TRP A 256 -14.99 -9.81 -14.84
C TRP A 256 -16.11 -8.99 -14.21
N GLN A 257 -17.35 -9.50 -14.22
CA GLN A 257 -18.45 -8.91 -13.45
C GLN A 257 -19.27 -10.00 -12.75
N VAL A 258 -19.54 -9.78 -11.45
CA VAL A 258 -20.41 -10.65 -10.65
C VAL A 258 -21.87 -10.39 -10.97
N ASN A 259 -22.31 -9.12 -10.97
CA ASN A 259 -23.68 -8.74 -11.31
C ASN A 259 -23.69 -8.01 -12.67
N SER A 260 -24.43 -8.54 -13.63
CA SER A 260 -24.58 -7.96 -14.96
C SER A 260 -25.60 -6.83 -15.01
N SER A 261 -25.53 -6.02 -16.06
CA SER A 261 -26.39 -4.85 -16.22
C SER A 261 -27.81 -5.19 -16.70
N LEU A 262 -28.00 -6.30 -17.42
CA LEU A 262 -29.34 -6.74 -17.81
C LEU A 262 -30.00 -7.57 -16.70
N PRO A 263 -31.28 -7.35 -16.41
CA PRO A 263 -32.00 -8.22 -15.50
C PRO A 263 -32.04 -9.64 -16.06
N ASN A 264 -31.80 -10.64 -15.22
CA ASN A 264 -31.97 -12.05 -15.56
C ASN A 264 -33.42 -12.27 -16.05
N ILE A 265 -33.59 -12.61 -17.33
CA ILE A 265 -34.87 -13.02 -17.93
C ILE A 265 -35.03 -14.52 -17.78
#